data_AF-A0A925C797-F1
#
_entry.id   AF-A0A925C797-F1
#
_cell.length_a   1.000
_cell.length_b   1.000
_cell.length_c   1.000
_cell.angle_alpha   90.00
_cell.angle_beta   90.00
_cell.angle_gamma   90.00
#
_symmetry.space_group_name_H-M   'P 1'
#
loop_
_entity.id
_entity.type
_entity.pdbx_description
1 polymer ?
#
loop_
_entity_poly.entity_id
_entity_poly.type
_entity_poly.pdbx_seq_one_letter_code
_entity_poly.pdbx_strand_id
1 'polypeptide(L)'
;MSSEGKGPGPGRGDISPEEAEAFRRRSDAIGKRLDQVKARRAPTQSVDARARGEAFARAFRFVGELLVGVGVGGFIGWLLDRQFGTRPWLLVLFVIMGFVAGLMNVVRAAQKAQADMAASLAATPSVADDDEDDR
;
A
#
# COMPACT_ATOMS: atom_id res chain seq x y z
N MET A 1 71.49 -5.03 34.97
CA MET A 1 70.29 -4.30 34.50
C MET A 1 69.41 -5.32 33.84
N SER A 2 68.33 -5.74 34.52
CA SER A 2 67.52 -6.91 34.18
C SER A 2 66.69 -6.71 32.92
N SER A 3 66.64 -7.76 32.09
CA SER A 3 65.83 -7.86 30.88
C SER A 3 64.38 -8.25 31.18
N GLU A 4 63.48 -7.68 30.39
CA GLU A 4 62.32 -8.29 29.74
C GLU A 4 61.17 -8.93 30.54
N GLY A 5 59.97 -8.45 30.22
CA GLY A 5 58.69 -9.05 30.59
C GLY A 5 57.56 -8.49 29.72
N LYS A 6 57.61 -8.77 28.42
CA LYS A 6 56.59 -8.41 27.42
C LYS A 6 55.33 -9.26 27.64
N GLY A 7 54.24 -8.64 28.06
CA GLY A 7 52.94 -9.31 28.24
C GLY A 7 52.34 -9.84 26.93
N PRO A 8 51.70 -11.02 26.91
CA PRO A 8 51.17 -11.61 25.70
C PRO A 8 49.84 -10.95 25.30
N GLY A 9 49.69 -10.67 23.99
CA GLY A 9 48.49 -10.09 23.40
C GLY A 9 47.30 -11.07 23.31
N PRO A 10 46.10 -10.59 22.96
CA PRO A 10 44.86 -11.35 23.09
C PRO A 10 44.79 -12.47 22.03
N GLY A 11 44.64 -13.70 22.54
CA GLY A 11 44.51 -14.94 21.78
C GLY A 11 43.14 -15.10 21.12
N ARG A 12 43.14 -15.94 20.09
CA ARG A 12 42.12 -16.14 19.07
C ARG A 12 41.17 -17.28 19.46
N GLY A 13 39.88 -16.98 19.67
CA GLY A 13 38.79 -17.80 19.12
C GLY A 13 38.08 -18.82 20.01
N ASP A 14 38.17 -18.74 21.33
CA ASP A 14 37.55 -19.68 22.25
C ASP A 14 36.64 -18.93 23.23
N ILE A 15 35.39 -18.72 22.80
CA ILE A 15 34.31 -18.31 23.69
C ILE A 15 34.23 -19.28 24.85
N SER A 16 34.50 -18.80 26.06
CA SER A 16 34.32 -19.59 27.28
C SER A 16 32.85 -20.07 27.35
N PRO A 17 32.57 -21.30 27.79
CA PRO A 17 31.20 -21.82 27.89
C PRO A 17 30.24 -20.86 28.61
N GLU A 18 30.74 -20.09 29.58
CA GLU A 18 29.98 -19.06 30.28
C GLU A 18 29.58 -17.87 29.39
N GLU A 19 30.46 -17.42 28.49
CA GLU A 19 30.19 -16.32 27.55
C GLU A 19 29.17 -16.73 26.48
N ALA A 20 29.24 -17.98 26.05
CA ALA A 20 28.28 -18.57 25.11
C ALA A 20 26.88 -18.64 25.74
N GLU A 21 26.78 -19.00 27.01
CA GLU A 21 25.51 -18.99 27.75
C GLU A 21 24.97 -17.58 27.98
N ALA A 22 25.84 -16.64 28.35
CA ALA A 22 25.46 -15.24 28.53
C ALA A 22 24.94 -14.62 27.21
N PHE A 23 25.54 -14.97 26.08
CA PHE A 23 25.08 -14.58 24.76
C PHE A 23 23.70 -15.18 24.43
N ARG A 24 23.51 -16.49 24.65
CA ARG A 24 22.23 -17.17 24.43
C ARG A 24 21.09 -16.54 25.23
N ARG A 25 21.31 -16.25 26.53
CA ARG A 25 20.30 -15.57 27.36
C ARG A 25 19.89 -14.20 26.83
N ARG A 26 20.85 -13.43 26.32
CA ARG A 26 20.57 -12.12 25.70
C ARG A 26 19.81 -12.29 24.39
N SER A 27 20.20 -13.26 23.55
CA SER A 27 19.49 -13.58 22.32
C SER A 27 18.05 -14.01 22.58
N ASP A 28 17.80 -14.85 23.58
CA ASP A 28 16.45 -15.28 23.96
C ASP A 28 15.60 -14.12 24.46
N ALA A 29 16.18 -13.22 25.27
CA ALA A 29 15.51 -12.01 25.74
C ALA A 29 15.17 -11.06 24.59
N ILE A 30 16.06 -10.90 23.62
CA ILE A 30 15.83 -10.10 22.40
C ILE A 30 14.76 -10.75 21.52
N GLY A 31 14.81 -12.08 21.34
CA GLY A 31 13.80 -12.85 20.60
C GLY A 31 12.41 -12.67 21.18
N LYS A 32 12.24 -12.83 22.50
CA LYS A 32 10.95 -12.59 23.18
C LYS A 32 10.42 -11.16 22.99
N ARG A 33 11.30 -10.16 23.02
CA ARG A 33 10.92 -8.75 22.77
C ARG A 33 10.54 -8.53 21.31
N LEU A 34 11.26 -9.13 20.36
CA LEU A 34 10.94 -9.08 18.94
C LEU A 34 9.59 -9.74 18.65
N ASP A 35 9.31 -10.91 19.22
CA ASP A 35 8.04 -11.62 19.04
C ASP A 35 6.86 -10.82 19.62
N GLN A 36 7.02 -10.17 20.77
CA GLN A 36 5.99 -9.27 21.32
C GLN A 36 5.72 -8.07 20.41
N VAL A 37 6.78 -7.44 19.87
CA VAL A 37 6.61 -6.32 18.92
C VAL A 37 5.98 -6.81 17.62
N LYS A 38 6.39 -7.97 17.12
CA LYS A 38 5.86 -8.55 15.88
C LYS A 38 4.41 -8.99 16.03
N ALA A 39 4.01 -9.57 17.16
CA ALA A 39 2.63 -9.92 17.46
C ALA A 39 1.71 -8.68 17.51
N ARG A 40 2.22 -7.56 18.04
CA ARG A 40 1.50 -6.27 18.01
C ARG A 40 1.44 -5.66 16.61
N ARG A 41 2.44 -5.93 15.75
CA ARG A 41 2.58 -5.30 14.42
C ARG A 41 1.99 -6.13 13.27
N ALA A 42 1.89 -7.44 13.41
CA ALA A 42 1.30 -8.36 12.44
C ALA A 42 -0.15 -8.00 12.02
N PRO A 43 -1.08 -7.69 12.95
CA PRO A 43 -2.42 -7.26 12.57
C PRO A 43 -2.38 -5.96 11.76
N THR A 44 -1.62 -4.95 12.20
CA THR A 44 -1.44 -3.68 11.49
C THR A 44 -0.83 -3.87 10.09
N GLN A 45 0.20 -4.71 9.96
CA GLN A 45 0.86 -4.98 8.69
C GLN A 45 -0.08 -5.69 7.69
N SER A 46 -0.97 -6.55 8.17
CA SER A 46 -1.96 -7.23 7.32
C SER A 46 -3.09 -6.29 6.84
N VAL A 47 -3.48 -5.33 7.68
CA VAL A 47 -4.44 -4.27 7.33
C VAL A 47 -3.81 -3.30 6.33
N ASP A 48 -2.57 -2.89 6.57
CA ASP A 48 -1.80 -2.04 5.65
C ASP A 48 -1.60 -2.71 4.29
N ALA A 49 -1.29 -4.01 4.27
CA ALA A 49 -1.13 -4.77 3.03
C ALA A 49 -2.44 -4.88 2.25
N ARG A 50 -3.57 -5.14 2.92
CA ARG A 50 -4.90 -5.15 2.28
C ARG A 50 -5.29 -3.77 1.76
N ALA A 51 -5.15 -2.73 2.57
CA ALA A 51 -5.45 -1.35 2.17
C ALA A 51 -4.62 -0.92 0.95
N ARG A 52 -3.34 -1.29 0.90
CA ARG A 52 -2.47 -1.08 -0.27
C ARG A 52 -2.97 -1.85 -1.49
N GLY A 53 -3.34 -3.13 -1.32
CA GLY A 53 -3.87 -3.96 -2.41
C GLY A 53 -5.17 -3.39 -2.99
N GLU A 54 -6.09 -2.93 -2.15
CA GLU A 54 -7.33 -2.29 -2.57
C GLU A 54 -7.12 -0.95 -3.27
N ALA A 55 -6.19 -0.12 -2.77
CA ALA A 55 -5.81 1.12 -3.42
C ALA A 55 -5.21 0.87 -4.81
N PHE A 56 -4.36 -0.15 -4.93
CA PHE A 56 -3.78 -0.56 -6.19
C PHE A 56 -4.84 -1.07 -7.17
N ALA A 57 -5.73 -1.96 -6.72
CA ALA A 57 -6.83 -2.46 -7.54
C ALA A 57 -7.75 -1.33 -8.05
N ARG A 58 -8.04 -0.33 -7.20
CA ARG A 58 -8.79 0.87 -7.60
C ARG A 58 -8.03 1.70 -8.65
N ALA A 59 -6.74 1.94 -8.45
CA ALA A 59 -5.91 2.65 -9.42
C ALA A 59 -5.89 1.96 -10.79
N PHE A 60 -5.73 0.63 -10.81
CA PHE A 60 -5.78 -0.16 -12.04
C PHE A 60 -7.13 -0.09 -12.73
N ARG A 61 -8.23 -0.04 -11.96
CA ARG A 61 -9.56 0.12 -12.53
C ARG A 61 -9.72 1.47 -13.22
N PHE A 62 -9.22 2.56 -12.63
CA PHE A 62 -9.23 3.88 -13.27
C PHE A 62 -8.39 3.90 -14.57
N VAL A 63 -7.22 3.27 -14.56
CA VAL A 63 -6.41 3.11 -15.78
C VAL A 63 -7.19 2.31 -16.83
N GLY A 64 -7.85 1.22 -16.43
CA GLY A 64 -8.69 0.42 -17.33
C GLY A 64 -9.84 1.22 -17.94
N GLU A 65 -10.56 2.02 -17.14
CA GLU A 65 -11.65 2.87 -17.63
C GLU A 65 -11.17 3.89 -18.66
N LEU A 66 -10.00 4.48 -18.44
CA LEU A 66 -9.37 5.41 -19.37
C LEU A 66 -8.97 4.74 -20.69
N LEU A 67 -8.32 3.57 -20.60
CA LEU A 67 -7.89 2.80 -21.77
C LEU A 67 -9.10 2.31 -22.59
N VAL A 68 -10.20 1.93 -21.94
CA VAL A 68 -11.44 1.56 -22.62
C VAL A 68 -12.03 2.75 -23.36
N GLY A 69 -12.11 3.93 -22.72
CA GLY A 69 -12.63 5.15 -23.36
C GLY A 69 -11.80 5.55 -24.59
N VAL A 70 -10.48 5.59 -24.44
CA VAL A 70 -9.56 5.89 -25.54
C VAL A 70 -9.59 4.81 -26.62
N GLY A 71 -9.65 3.53 -26.26
CA GLY A 71 -9.71 2.41 -27.20
C GLY A 71 -10.97 2.43 -28.05
N VAL A 72 -12.13 2.66 -27.42
CA VAL A 72 -13.41 2.80 -28.13
C VAL A 72 -13.42 4.04 -29.03
N GLY A 73 -12.95 5.19 -28.51
CA GLY A 73 -12.83 6.41 -29.31
C GLY A 73 -11.89 6.22 -30.51
N GLY A 74 -10.72 5.63 -30.30
CA GLY A 74 -9.77 5.33 -31.35
C GLY A 74 -10.31 4.35 -32.39
N PHE A 75 -11.03 3.31 -31.96
CA PHE A 75 -11.66 2.34 -32.87
C PHE A 75 -12.72 3.01 -33.76
N ILE A 76 -13.61 3.80 -33.16
CA ILE A 76 -14.66 4.55 -33.89
C ILE A 76 -14.03 5.56 -34.84
N GLY A 77 -13.06 6.34 -34.36
CA GLY A 77 -12.38 7.35 -35.16
C GLY A 77 -11.60 6.74 -36.33
N TRP A 78 -10.93 5.59 -36.12
CA TRP A 78 -10.26 4.86 -37.18
C TRP A 78 -11.24 4.33 -38.25
N LEU A 79 -12.37 3.75 -37.81
CA LEU A 79 -13.40 3.23 -38.71
C LEU A 79 -13.99 4.36 -39.57
N LEU A 80 -14.24 5.52 -38.97
CA LEU A 80 -14.73 6.71 -39.64
C LEU A 80 -13.70 7.27 -40.63
N ASP A 81 -12.44 7.42 -40.20
CA ASP A 81 -11.38 7.91 -41.09
C ASP A 81 -11.21 6.99 -42.31
N ARG A 82 -11.37 5.67 -42.13
CA ARG A 82 -11.33 4.70 -43.23
C ARG A 82 -12.50 4.86 -44.20
N GLN A 83 -13.70 5.13 -43.70
CA GLN A 83 -14.91 5.24 -44.53
C GLN A 83 -14.99 6.56 -45.28
N PHE A 84 -14.61 7.67 -44.64
CA PHE A 84 -14.69 9.01 -45.22
C PHE A 84 -13.42 9.42 -45.98
N GLY A 85 -12.37 8.60 -45.94
CA GLY A 85 -11.07 8.93 -46.54
C GLY A 85 -10.42 10.16 -45.91
N THR A 86 -10.90 10.56 -44.73
CA THR A 86 -10.33 11.68 -44.00
C THR A 86 -8.93 11.30 -43.53
N ARG A 87 -7.98 12.23 -43.66
CA ARG A 87 -6.73 12.22 -42.88
C ARG A 87 -7.08 12.02 -41.40
N PRO A 88 -6.17 11.53 -40.52
CA PRO A 88 -6.46 10.97 -39.19
C PRO A 88 -7.00 11.99 -38.14
N TRP A 89 -7.91 12.86 -38.56
CA TRP A 89 -8.52 13.96 -37.85
C TRP A 89 -9.69 13.45 -37.03
N LEU A 90 -10.53 12.54 -37.56
CA LEU A 90 -11.62 11.95 -36.77
C LEU A 90 -11.04 11.05 -35.69
N LEU A 91 -9.99 10.27 -35.98
CA LEU A 91 -9.27 9.51 -34.97
C LEU A 91 -8.78 10.40 -33.83
N VAL A 92 -8.10 11.51 -34.11
CA VAL A 92 -7.63 12.43 -33.06
C VAL A 92 -8.81 13.00 -32.26
N LEU A 93 -9.86 13.46 -32.93
CA LEU A 93 -11.04 14.01 -32.26
C LEU A 93 -11.72 12.99 -31.34
N PHE A 94 -11.96 11.77 -31.83
CA PHE A 94 -12.62 10.72 -31.06
C PHE A 94 -11.74 10.14 -29.95
N VAL A 95 -10.42 10.12 -30.12
CA VAL A 95 -9.49 9.76 -29.03
C VAL A 95 -9.57 10.79 -27.90
N ILE A 96 -9.57 12.09 -28.22
CA ILE A 96 -9.71 13.15 -27.21
C ILE A 96 -11.08 13.04 -26.53
N MET A 97 -12.15 12.85 -27.29
CA MET A 97 -13.49 12.67 -26.73
C MET A 97 -13.58 11.42 -25.85
N GLY A 98 -12.99 10.31 -26.28
CA GLY A 98 -12.92 9.06 -25.53
C GLY A 98 -12.12 9.20 -24.23
N PHE A 99 -11.03 9.97 -24.26
CA PHE A 99 -10.26 10.32 -23.06
C PHE A 99 -11.08 11.16 -22.08
N VAL A 100 -11.78 12.20 -22.57
CA VAL A 100 -12.68 13.02 -21.72
C VAL A 100 -13.78 12.16 -21.11
N ALA A 101 -14.41 11.28 -21.89
CA ALA A 101 -15.42 10.34 -21.39
C ALA A 101 -14.84 9.38 -20.32
N GLY A 102 -13.61 8.87 -20.54
CA GLY A 102 -12.89 8.07 -19.56
C GLY A 102 -12.62 8.83 -18.26
N LEU A 103 -12.16 10.08 -18.34
CA LEU A 103 -11.96 10.94 -17.17
C LEU A 103 -13.28 11.20 -16.43
N MET A 104 -14.38 11.48 -17.14
CA MET A 104 -15.68 11.67 -16.52
C MET A 104 -16.15 10.41 -15.77
N ASN A 105 -15.86 9.21 -16.29
CA ASN A 105 -16.14 7.96 -15.58
C ASN A 105 -15.35 7.85 -14.27
N VAL A 106 -14.05 8.13 -14.31
CA VAL A 106 -13.18 8.08 -13.12
C VAL A 106 -13.63 9.07 -12.06
N VAL A 107 -13.92 10.32 -12.44
CA VAL A 107 -14.41 11.35 -11.50
C VAL A 107 -15.74 10.94 -10.88
N ARG A 108 -16.66 10.42 -11.68
CA ARG A 108 -17.96 9.92 -11.18
C ARG A 108 -17.78 8.75 -10.21
N ALA A 109 -16.87 7.83 -10.50
CA ALA A 109 -16.55 6.71 -9.61
C ALA A 109 -15.95 7.20 -8.28
N ALA A 110 -15.06 8.20 -8.33
CA ALA A 110 -14.48 8.81 -7.13
C ALA A 110 -15.53 9.56 -6.29
N GLN A 111 -16.45 10.30 -6.93
CA GLN A 111 -17.54 10.99 -6.23
C GLN A 111 -18.50 10.01 -5.55
N LYS A 112 -18.85 8.92 -6.25
CA LYS A 112 -19.70 7.87 -5.67
C LYS A 112 -19.06 7.23 -4.43
N ALA A 113 -17.76 6.91 -4.51
CA ALA A 113 -17.04 6.34 -3.36
C ALA A 113 -17.03 7.29 -2.15
N GLN A 114 -16.91 8.60 -2.36
CA GLN A 114 -16.98 9.60 -1.28
C GLN A 114 -18.39 9.71 -0.68
N ALA A 115 -19.43 9.69 -1.52
CA ALA A 115 -20.82 9.73 -1.07
C ALA A 115 -21.21 8.49 -0.24
N ASP A 116 -20.77 7.30 -0.67
CA ASP A 116 -21.02 6.04 0.04
C ASP A 116 -20.34 6.05 1.43
N MET A 117 -19.12 6.59 1.53
CA MET A 117 -18.43 6.77 2.81
C MET A 117 -19.20 7.75 3.73
N ALA A 118 -19.61 8.91 3.22
CA ALA A 118 -20.39 9.87 3.99
C ALA A 118 -21.74 9.29 4.48
N ALA A 119 -22.42 8.50 3.65
CA ALA A 119 -23.64 7.81 4.03
C ALA A 119 -23.41 6.74 5.11
N SER A 120 -22.30 6.00 5.04
CA SER A 120 -21.95 4.99 6.06
C SER A 120 -21.63 5.62 7.43
N LEU A 121 -21.02 6.82 7.44
CA LEU A 121 -20.80 7.61 8.65
C LEU A 121 -22.11 8.16 9.25
N ALA A 122 -23.02 8.64 8.40
CA ALA A 122 -24.33 9.14 8.84
C ALA A 122 -25.28 8.02 9.33
N ALA A 123 -25.08 6.78 8.86
CA ALA A 123 -25.89 5.62 9.23
C ALA A 123 -25.35 4.84 10.44
N THR A 124 -24.19 5.23 11.01
CA THR A 124 -23.71 4.64 12.25
C THR A 124 -24.45 5.32 13.42
N PRO A 125 -25.29 4.62 14.19
CA PRO A 125 -25.98 5.24 15.32
C PRO A 125 -24.90 5.70 16.30
N SER A 126 -24.89 7.00 16.62
CA SER A 126 -24.02 7.55 17.66
C SER A 126 -24.22 6.69 18.90
N VAL A 127 -23.16 6.03 19.35
CA VAL A 127 -23.11 5.42 20.68
C VAL A 127 -23.55 6.51 21.63
N ALA A 128 -24.70 6.31 22.28
CA ALA A 128 -25.14 7.17 23.36
C ALA A 128 -24.03 7.13 24.39
N ASP A 129 -23.47 8.30 24.73
CA ASP A 129 -22.77 8.47 25.98
C ASP A 129 -23.80 8.11 27.06
N ASP A 130 -23.75 6.88 27.55
CA ASP A 130 -24.42 6.48 28.78
C ASP A 130 -23.78 7.33 29.87
N ASP A 131 -24.45 8.44 30.20
CA ASP A 131 -24.17 9.25 31.36
C ASP A 131 -24.07 8.31 32.57
N GLU A 132 -22.86 8.20 33.13
CA GLU A 132 -22.58 7.63 34.45
C GLU A 132 -23.32 8.48 35.51
N ASP A 133 -24.63 8.27 35.61
CA ASP A 133 -25.51 8.75 36.67
C ASP A 133 -25.51 7.71 37.81
N ASP A 134 -24.31 7.36 38.31
CA ASP A 134 -24.16 6.53 39.51
C ASP A 134 -24.40 7.41 40.76
N ARG A 135 -25.63 7.29 41.25
CA ARG A 135 -26.12 7.79 42.55
C ARG A 135 -25.52 7.05 43.73
#